data_AF-A0AAD3SGT5-F1
#
_entry.id   AF-A0AAD3SGT5-F1
#
_cell.length_a   1.000
_cell.length_b   1.000
_cell.length_c   1.000
_cell.angle_alpha   90.00
_cell.angle_beta   90.00
_cell.angle_gamma   90.00
#
_symmetry.space_group_name_H-M   'P 1'
#
loop_
_entity.id
_entity.type
_entity.pdbx_description
1 polymer ?
#
loop_
_entity_poly.entity_id
_entity_poly.type
_entity_poly.pdbx_seq_one_letter_code
_entity_poly.pdbx_strand_id
1 'polypeptide(L)'
;MPLSPLLPRPKLKRNQAMNPRLWHKVAAISGIAALGLGTYGSHGFKPNDPTYKQVWQTASLYHLVHTAALLAAPLTKHPNIFGGLLTAGIMAFSGTCYVVAYLEDRSYSRLAPFGGFAFIGAWASLLF
;
A
#
# COMPACT_ATOMS: atom_id res chain seq x y z
N MET A 1 25.44 -52.05 -28.76
CA MET A 1 24.75 -50.75 -28.62
C MET A 1 25.31 -50.06 -27.38
N PRO A 2 26.20 -49.05 -27.49
CA PRO A 2 26.72 -48.36 -26.33
C PRO A 2 25.67 -47.40 -25.78
N LEU A 3 25.47 -47.43 -24.47
CA LEU A 3 24.56 -46.56 -23.72
C LEU A 3 25.07 -45.11 -23.80
N SER A 4 24.24 -44.21 -24.31
CA SER A 4 24.52 -42.77 -24.33
C SER A 4 24.69 -42.22 -22.90
N PRO A 5 25.76 -41.45 -22.59
CA PRO A 5 25.92 -40.84 -21.28
C PRO A 5 24.80 -39.81 -21.03
N LEU A 6 24.06 -40.00 -19.94
CA LEU A 6 23.07 -39.04 -19.45
C LEU A 6 23.76 -37.70 -19.15
N LEU A 7 23.61 -36.73 -20.06
CA LEU A 7 24.06 -35.37 -19.82
C LEU A 7 23.42 -34.82 -18.54
N PRO A 8 24.19 -34.21 -17.62
CA PRO A 8 23.65 -33.58 -16.44
C PRO A 8 22.69 -32.47 -16.86
N ARG A 9 21.41 -32.58 -16.45
CA ARG A 9 20.44 -31.51 -16.70
C ARG A 9 20.96 -30.22 -16.03
N PRO A 10 21.00 -29.09 -16.76
CA PRO A 10 21.37 -27.83 -16.14
C PRO A 10 20.41 -27.55 -14.99
N LYS A 11 20.95 -27.42 -13.78
CA LYS A 11 20.18 -26.96 -12.63
C LYS A 11 19.72 -25.54 -12.98
N LEU A 12 18.46 -25.39 -13.39
CA LEU A 12 17.85 -24.07 -13.53
C LEU A 12 18.11 -23.35 -12.20
N LYS A 13 18.91 -22.27 -12.25
CA LYS A 13 18.99 -21.34 -11.13
C LYS A 13 17.56 -20.89 -10.91
N ARG A 14 16.92 -21.45 -9.89
CA ARG A 14 15.66 -20.96 -9.37
C ARG A 14 16.00 -19.57 -8.86
N ASN A 15 15.84 -18.57 -9.73
CA ASN A 15 15.92 -17.18 -9.36
C ASN A 15 15.13 -17.07 -8.07
N GLN A 16 15.79 -16.60 -7.02
CA GLN A 16 15.14 -16.37 -5.75
C GLN A 16 14.10 -15.29 -5.98
N ALA A 17 12.89 -15.70 -6.39
CA ALA A 17 11.74 -14.86 -6.44
C ALA A 17 11.52 -14.39 -4.99
N MET A 18 11.76 -13.10 -4.76
CA MET A 18 11.42 -12.42 -3.52
C MET A 18 10.07 -12.94 -3.01
N ASN A 19 10.03 -13.35 -1.74
CA ASN A 19 8.95 -14.12 -1.15
C ASN A 19 7.58 -13.44 -1.42
N PRO A 20 6.76 -13.91 -2.39
CA PRO A 20 5.56 -13.20 -2.84
C PRO A 20 4.56 -12.95 -1.71
N ARG A 21 4.70 -13.70 -0.62
CA ARG A 21 3.86 -13.67 0.58
C ARG A 21 3.97 -12.37 1.38
N LEU A 22 5.08 -11.62 1.32
CA LEU A 22 5.24 -10.42 2.15
C LEU A 22 4.24 -9.34 1.76
N TRP A 23 4.25 -8.91 0.50
CA TRP A 23 3.37 -7.84 0.02
C TRP A 23 1.89 -8.23 0.06
N HIS A 24 1.55 -9.50 -0.17
CA HIS A 24 0.20 -10.00 0.08
C HIS A 24 -0.24 -9.84 1.54
N LYS A 25 0.62 -10.14 2.51
CA LYS A 25 0.32 -9.94 3.94
C LYS A 25 0.14 -8.46 4.29
N VAL A 26 1.01 -7.60 3.78
CA VAL A 26 0.89 -6.14 4.01
C VAL A 26 -0.41 -5.62 3.39
N ALA A 27 -0.74 -6.01 2.16
CA ALA A 27 -2.00 -5.65 1.53
C ALA A 27 -3.22 -6.17 2.29
N ALA A 28 -3.18 -7.40 2.80
CA ALA A 28 -4.27 -7.96 3.61
C ALA A 28 -4.49 -7.17 4.91
N ILE A 29 -3.42 -6.87 5.66
CA ILE A 29 -3.50 -6.06 6.88
C ILE A 29 -4.03 -4.65 6.56
N SER A 30 -3.48 -4.03 5.52
CA SER A 30 -3.94 -2.71 5.07
C SER A 30 -5.41 -2.74 4.64
N GLY A 31 -5.87 -3.82 4.01
CA GLY A 31 -7.26 -3.98 3.58
C GLY A 31 -8.24 -4.09 4.73
N ILE A 32 -7.88 -4.86 5.75
CA ILE A 32 -8.66 -4.95 7.00
C ILE A 32 -8.78 -3.55 7.62
N ALA A 33 -7.66 -2.82 7.71
CA ALA A 33 -7.65 -1.47 8.26
C ALA A 33 -8.47 -0.48 7.41
N ALA A 34 -8.32 -0.49 6.08
CA ALA A 34 -9.01 0.42 5.16
C ALA A 34 -10.54 0.23 5.23
N LEU A 35 -11.00 -1.03 5.27
CA LEU A 35 -12.42 -1.33 5.40
C LEU A 35 -12.95 -0.98 6.80
N GLY A 36 -12.19 -1.29 7.86
CA GLY A 36 -12.56 -0.93 9.24
C GLY A 36 -12.69 0.57 9.44
N LEU A 37 -11.69 1.34 9.00
CA LEU A 37 -11.69 2.80 9.10
C LEU A 37 -12.72 3.44 8.16
N GLY A 38 -12.94 2.88 6.97
CA GLY A 38 -13.95 3.34 6.02
C GLY A 38 -15.38 3.14 6.55
N THR A 39 -15.68 1.97 7.10
CA THR A 39 -16.98 1.69 7.72
C THR A 39 -17.22 2.54 8.97
N TYR A 40 -16.21 2.70 9.82
CA TYR A 40 -16.27 3.64 10.94
C TYR A 40 -16.53 5.08 10.45
N GLY A 41 -15.82 5.54 9.41
CA GLY A 41 -16.01 6.86 8.82
C GLY A 41 -17.42 7.14 8.30
N SER A 42 -18.06 6.13 7.72
CA SER A 42 -19.39 6.25 7.10
C SER A 42 -20.52 6.17 8.12
N HIS A 43 -20.38 5.36 9.16
CA HIS A 43 -21.46 5.04 10.10
C HIS A 43 -21.24 5.57 11.53
N GLY A 44 -20.00 5.51 12.03
CA GLY A 44 -19.67 5.81 13.41
C GLY A 44 -19.07 7.20 13.64
N PHE A 45 -18.33 7.73 12.67
CA PHE A 45 -17.60 8.99 12.80
C PHE A 45 -18.53 10.20 12.70
N LYS A 46 -18.60 10.98 13.80
CA LYS A 46 -19.45 12.15 13.96
C LYS A 46 -18.61 13.29 14.56
N PRO A 47 -17.81 14.01 13.75
CA PRO A 47 -17.04 15.15 14.22
C PRO A 47 -17.95 16.33 14.58
N ASN A 48 -17.45 17.24 15.42
CA ASN A 48 -18.12 18.48 15.75
C ASN A 48 -18.18 19.42 14.53
N ASP A 49 -17.06 19.56 13.80
CA ASP A 49 -17.02 20.23 12.51
C ASP A 49 -17.20 19.22 11.35
N PRO A 50 -18.30 19.32 10.56
CA PRO A 50 -18.56 18.44 9.42
C PRO A 50 -17.45 18.41 8.35
N THR A 51 -16.59 19.42 8.28
CA THR A 51 -15.45 19.48 7.37
C THR A 51 -14.50 18.29 7.60
N TYR A 52 -14.30 17.87 8.84
CA TYR A 52 -13.44 16.73 9.15
C TYR A 52 -14.03 15.39 8.71
N LYS A 53 -15.34 15.31 8.50
CA LYS A 53 -15.96 14.14 7.86
C LYS A 53 -15.45 13.99 6.43
N GLN A 54 -15.30 15.09 5.69
CA GLN A 54 -14.73 15.05 4.34
C GLN A 54 -13.25 14.63 4.39
N VAL A 55 -12.47 15.14 5.35
CA VAL A 55 -11.06 14.74 5.53
C VAL A 55 -10.94 13.23 5.80
N TRP A 56 -11.81 12.67 6.65
CA TRP A 56 -11.86 11.23 6.91
C TRP A 56 -12.20 10.41 5.65
N GLN A 57 -13.16 10.89 4.86
CA GLN A 57 -13.54 10.23 3.60
C GLN A 57 -12.40 10.28 2.57
N THR A 58 -11.67 11.39 2.46
CA THR A 58 -10.46 11.47 1.63
C THR A 58 -9.39 10.49 2.12
N ALA A 59 -9.13 10.43 3.43
CA ALA A 59 -8.18 9.47 4.01
C ALA A 59 -8.52 8.03 3.62
N SER A 60 -9.81 7.67 3.75
CA SER A 60 -10.35 6.34 3.45
C SER A 60 -10.29 5.99 1.98
N LEU A 61 -10.63 6.92 1.10
CA LEU A 61 -10.53 6.73 -0.34
C LEU A 61 -9.09 6.40 -0.75
N TYR A 62 -8.13 7.23 -0.34
CA TYR A 62 -6.72 7.02 -0.68
C TYR A 62 -6.18 5.74 -0.04
N HIS A 63 -6.55 5.43 1.22
CA HIS A 63 -6.12 4.21 1.89
C HIS A 63 -6.61 2.98 1.12
N LEU A 64 -7.90 2.93 0.75
CA LEU A 64 -8.49 1.79 0.04
C LEU A 64 -7.91 1.63 -1.37
N VAL A 65 -7.83 2.72 -2.15
CA VAL A 65 -7.31 2.70 -3.53
C VAL A 65 -5.87 2.19 -3.56
N HIS A 66 -5.00 2.73 -2.69
CA HIS A 66 -3.60 2.33 -2.66
C HIS A 66 -3.39 0.95 -2.03
N THR A 67 -4.30 0.51 -1.15
CA THR A 67 -4.31 -0.88 -0.68
C THR A 67 -4.66 -1.86 -1.80
N ALA A 68 -5.65 -1.52 -2.63
CA ALA A 68 -6.00 -2.34 -3.79
C ALA A 68 -4.81 -2.41 -4.78
N ALA A 69 -4.14 -1.29 -5.03
CA ALA A 69 -2.91 -1.26 -5.83
C ALA A 69 -1.78 -2.10 -5.21
N LEU A 70 -1.66 -2.12 -3.88
CA LEU A 70 -0.62 -2.89 -3.16
C LEU A 70 -0.74 -4.40 -3.40
N LEU A 71 -1.93 -4.94 -3.67
CA LEU A 71 -2.11 -6.34 -4.07
C LEU A 71 -1.37 -6.69 -5.36
N ALA A 72 -1.19 -5.72 -6.27
CA ALA A 72 -0.44 -5.93 -7.50
C ALA A 72 1.08 -5.85 -7.32
N ALA A 73 1.58 -5.41 -6.15
CA ALA A 73 3.01 -5.23 -5.92
C ALA A 73 3.87 -6.46 -6.27
N PRO A 74 3.51 -7.71 -5.91
CA PRO A 74 4.27 -8.91 -6.28
C PRO A 74 4.42 -9.15 -7.79
N LEU A 75 3.56 -8.55 -8.60
CA LEU A 75 3.54 -8.70 -10.06
C LEU A 75 4.41 -7.65 -10.77
N THR A 76 4.86 -6.62 -10.05
CA THR A 76 5.67 -5.54 -10.61
C THR A 76 7.14 -5.96 -10.75
N LYS A 77 7.90 -5.27 -11.61
CA LYS A 77 9.34 -5.50 -11.80
C LYS A 77 10.14 -5.26 -10.51
N HIS A 78 9.76 -4.24 -9.74
CA HIS A 78 10.43 -3.84 -8.50
C HIS A 78 9.43 -3.82 -7.31
N PRO A 79 9.00 -5.01 -6.83
CA PRO A 79 7.92 -5.14 -5.84
C PRO A 79 8.18 -4.40 -4.54
N ASN A 80 9.44 -4.35 -4.10
CA ASN A 80 9.80 -3.68 -2.85
C ASN A 80 9.75 -2.15 -2.95
N ILE A 81 10.07 -1.60 -4.13
CA ILE A 81 10.02 -0.15 -4.37
C ILE A 81 8.55 0.27 -4.45
N PHE A 82 7.79 -0.38 -5.32
CA PHE A 82 6.37 -0.08 -5.52
C PHE A 82 5.57 -0.28 -4.22
N GLY A 83 5.68 -1.46 -3.60
CA GLY A 83 4.96 -1.78 -2.38
C GLY A 83 5.40 -0.92 -1.18
N GLY A 84 6.70 -0.64 -1.08
CA GLY A 84 7.24 0.21 -0.01
C GLY A 84 6.73 1.64 -0.09
N LEU A 85 6.75 2.23 -1.29
CA LEU A 85 6.26 3.59 -1.52
C LEU A 85 4.75 3.71 -1.33
N LEU A 86 3.95 2.73 -1.78
CA LEU A 86 2.52 2.69 -1.48
C LEU A 86 2.24 2.59 0.02
N THR A 87 2.96 1.73 0.73
CA THR A 87 2.78 1.55 2.19
C THR A 87 3.17 2.82 2.94
N ALA A 88 4.30 3.42 2.58
CA ALA A 88 4.74 4.70 3.15
C ALA A 88 3.73 5.82 2.87
N GLY A 89 3.19 5.88 1.65
CA GLY A 89 2.14 6.82 1.28
C GLY A 89 0.86 6.64 2.10
N ILE A 90 0.39 5.40 2.29
CA ILE A 90 -0.79 5.11 3.12
C ILE A 90 -0.59 5.61 4.55
N MET A 91 0.56 5.29 5.16
CA MET A 91 0.85 5.70 6.53
C MET A 91 0.98 7.22 6.66
N ALA A 92 1.74 7.87 5.77
CA ALA A 92 2.03 9.30 5.87
C ALA A 92 0.88 10.19 5.39
N PHE A 93 0.17 9.82 4.33
CA PHE A 93 -0.98 10.59 3.81
C PHE A 93 -2.26 10.22 4.53
N SER A 94 -2.75 8.98 4.35
CA SER A 94 -4.04 8.57 4.92
C SER A 94 -4.02 8.53 6.44
N GLY A 95 -2.96 7.98 7.04
CA GLY A 95 -2.79 7.96 8.50
C GLY A 95 -2.86 9.37 9.12
N THR A 96 -2.13 10.33 8.52
CA THR A 96 -2.18 11.73 8.97
C THR A 96 -3.56 12.35 8.80
N CYS A 97 -4.23 12.13 7.66
CA CYS A 97 -5.57 12.65 7.44
C CYS A 97 -6.59 12.05 8.43
N TYR A 98 -6.46 10.78 8.81
CA TYR A 98 -7.27 10.19 9.88
C TYR A 98 -7.03 10.86 11.22
N VAL A 99 -5.78 11.12 11.59
CA VAL A 99 -5.43 11.84 12.83
C VAL A 99 -6.00 13.26 12.82
N VAL A 100 -5.80 14.00 11.73
CA VAL A 100 -6.34 15.36 11.55
C VAL A 100 -7.86 15.37 11.66
N ALA A 101 -8.54 14.39 11.05
CA ALA A 101 -9.99 14.27 11.14
C ALA A 101 -10.45 13.93 12.57
N TYR A 102 -9.77 12.99 13.22
CA TYR A 102 -10.14 12.54 14.56
C TYR A 102 -9.92 13.62 15.64
N LEU A 103 -8.80 14.34 15.58
CA LEU A 103 -8.47 15.41 16.51
C LEU A 103 -9.11 16.75 16.15
N GLU A 104 -9.72 16.86 14.97
CA GLU A 104 -10.26 18.10 14.42
C GLU A 104 -9.22 19.24 14.39
N ASP A 105 -7.96 18.91 14.12
CA ASP A 105 -6.83 19.85 14.09
C ASP A 105 -5.91 19.59 12.88
N ARG A 106 -5.76 20.61 12.04
CA ARG A 106 -4.91 20.57 10.83
C ARG A 106 -3.43 20.75 11.12
N SER A 107 -3.02 21.10 12.33
CA SER A 107 -1.61 21.25 12.70
C SER A 107 -0.80 19.96 12.46
N TYR A 108 -1.46 18.80 12.57
CA TYR A 108 -0.89 17.48 12.34
C TYR A 108 -0.68 17.12 10.86
N SER A 109 -1.15 17.94 9.91
CA SER A 109 -1.12 17.65 8.47
C SER A 109 0.27 17.64 7.81
N ARG A 110 1.34 17.97 8.56
CA ARG A 110 2.70 18.16 8.02
C ARG A 110 3.25 16.95 7.25
N LEU A 111 2.84 15.73 7.61
CA LEU A 111 3.30 14.51 6.95
C LEU A 111 2.54 14.17 5.66
N ALA A 112 1.35 14.74 5.45
CA ALA A 112 0.50 14.39 4.31
C ALA A 112 1.17 14.67 2.95
N PRO A 113 1.82 15.82 2.69
CA PRO A 113 2.48 16.08 1.41
C PRO A 113 3.54 15.03 1.05
N PHE A 114 4.33 14.59 2.03
CA PHE A 114 5.34 13.55 1.82
C PHE A 114 4.71 12.20 1.44
N GLY A 115 3.57 11.86 2.04
CA GLY A 115 2.80 10.68 1.64
C GLY A 115 2.26 10.78 0.22
N GLY A 116 1.79 11.97 -0.21
CA GLY A 116 1.40 12.24 -1.59
C GLY A 116 2.55 12.02 -2.58
N PHE A 117 3.75 12.55 -2.27
CA PHE A 117 4.93 12.30 -3.08
C PHE A 117 5.34 10.82 -3.11
N ALA A 118 5.18 10.09 -2.00
CA ALA A 118 5.41 8.66 -1.98
C ALA A 118 4.46 7.91 -2.92
N PHE A 119 3.18 8.27 -2.96
CA PHE A 119 2.25 7.71 -3.95
C PHE A 119 2.66 8.00 -5.39
N ILE A 120 3.03 9.25 -5.70
CA ILE A 120 3.53 9.62 -7.03
C ILE A 120 4.76 8.79 -7.40
N GLY A 121 5.72 8.67 -6.47
CA GLY A 121 6.92 7.85 -6.66
C GLY A 121 6.61 6.38 -6.87
N ALA A 122 5.62 5.83 -6.16
CA ALA A 122 5.17 4.46 -6.36
C ALA A 122 4.71 4.24 -7.80
N TRP A 123 3.78 5.07 -8.28
CA TRP A 123 3.30 4.97 -9.67
C TRP A 123 4.40 5.22 -10.70
N ALA A 124 5.26 6.21 -10.47
CA ALA A 124 6.41 6.48 -11.34
C ALA A 124 7.39 5.29 -11.41
N SER A 125 7.56 4.54 -10.32
CA SER A 125 8.44 3.36 -10.30
C SER A 125 7.99 2.25 -11.26
N LEU A 126 6.72 2.25 -11.71
CA LEU A 126 6.23 1.30 -12.69
C LEU A 126 6.71 1.59 -14.13
N LEU A 127 7.28 2.77 -14.38
CA LEU A 127 7.84 3.13 -15.70
C LEU A 127 9.15 2.40 -16.02
N PHE A 128 9.79 1.78 -15.01
CA PHE A 128 11.15 1.23 -15.13
C PHE A 128 11.20 -0.23 -14.72
#